data_AF-A0A8X6VNM9-F1
#
_entry.id   AF-A0A8X6VNM9-F1
#
_cell.length_a   1.000
_cell.length_b   1.000
_cell.length_c   1.000
_cell.angle_alpha   90.00
_cell.angle_beta   90.00
_cell.angle_gamma   90.00
#
_symmetry.space_group_name_H-M   'P 1'
#
loop_
_entity.id
_entity.type
_entity.pdbx_description
1 polymer ?
#
loop_
_entity_poly.entity_id
_entity_poly.type
_entity_poly.pdbx_seq_one_letter_code
_entity_poly.pdbx_strand_id
1 'polypeptide(L)'
;MSLCLPDRALLVKLFYQNDNSAIVALRKFRTLKGLRKGPLTAKNLQLMVIKFEELGSLNESFRKRKKICFCGSNRESSTSGGRGQIIQRAG
;
A
#
# COMPACT_ATOMS: atom_id res chain seq x y z
N MET A 1 -7.78 13.91 1.80
CA MET A 1 -7.05 12.62 1.88
C MET A 1 -5.89 12.72 2.86
N SER A 2 -6.01 12.19 4.08
CA SER A 2 -4.84 11.92 4.95
C SER A 2 -4.80 10.45 5.26
N LEU A 3 -4.00 9.74 4.47
CA LEU A 3 -3.32 8.59 5.04
C LEU A 3 -2.29 9.10 6.04
N CYS A 4 -2.14 8.39 7.15
CA CYS A 4 -1.03 8.59 8.06
C CYS A 4 0.29 8.20 7.35
N LEU A 5 1.42 8.71 7.85
CA LEU A 5 2.73 8.40 7.30
C LEU A 5 3.01 6.89 7.14
N PRO A 6 2.73 6.01 8.13
CA PRO A 6 2.97 4.58 7.95
C PRO A 6 2.12 3.97 6.83
N ASP A 7 0.89 4.44 6.65
CA ASP A 7 0.03 3.96 5.57
C ASP A 7 0.56 4.38 4.20
N ARG A 8 1.06 5.62 4.06
CA ARG A 8 1.70 6.09 2.82
C ARG A 8 2.95 5.30 2.50
N ALA A 9 3.81 5.07 3.50
CA ALA A 9 5.01 4.27 3.34
C ALA A 9 4.70 2.83 2.92
N LEU A 10 3.68 2.22 3.52
CA LEU A 10 3.22 0.89 3.15
C LEU A 10 2.73 0.85 1.69
N LEU A 11 1.99 1.86 1.24
CA LEU A 11 1.50 1.95 -0.13
C LEU A 11 2.62 2.07 -1.17
N VAL A 12 3.60 2.94 -0.91
CA VAL A 12 4.75 3.12 -1.80
C VAL A 12 5.60 1.84 -1.82
N LYS A 13 5.81 1.20 -0.67
CA LYS A 13 6.48 -0.10 -0.61
C LYS A 13 5.75 -1.17 -1.42
N LEU A 14 4.42 -1.27 -1.27
CA LEU A 14 3.60 -2.21 -2.05
C LEU A 14 3.62 -1.89 -3.54
N PHE A 15 3.72 -0.63 -3.93
CA PHE A 15 3.83 -0.25 -5.34
C PHE A 15 5.09 -0.81 -5.99
N TYR A 16 6.26 -0.57 -5.38
CA TYR A 16 7.53 -1.07 -5.91
C TYR A 16 7.66 -2.60 -5.83
N GLN A 17 7.03 -3.25 -4.84
CA GLN A 17 7.02 -4.72 -4.73
C GLN A 17 6.08 -5.44 -5.71
N ASN A 18 5.22 -4.71 -6.43
CA ASN A 18 4.23 -5.29 -7.36
C ASN A 18 4.38 -4.68 -8.76
N ASP A 19 5.62 -4.53 -9.22
CA ASP A 19 5.97 -4.11 -10.58
C ASP A 19 5.37 -2.75 -10.96
N ASN A 20 5.33 -1.82 -10.01
CA ASN A 20 4.76 -0.48 -10.19
C ASN A 20 3.27 -0.51 -10.63
N SER A 21 2.56 -1.59 -10.30
CA SER A 21 1.13 -1.71 -10.57
C SER A 21 0.31 -1.08 -9.45
N ALA A 22 -0.21 0.12 -9.71
CA ALA A 22 -1.02 0.84 -8.74
C ALA A 22 -2.29 0.07 -8.33
N ILE A 23 -2.90 -0.67 -9.26
CA ILE A 23 -4.13 -1.44 -9.01
C ILE A 23 -3.84 -2.59 -8.04
N VAL A 24 -2.75 -3.32 -8.25
CA VAL A 24 -2.36 -4.46 -7.41
C VAL A 24 -1.95 -3.98 -6.01
N ALA A 25 -1.15 -2.92 -5.93
CA ALA A 25 -0.73 -2.32 -4.66
C ALA A 25 -1.94 -1.83 -3.83
N LEU A 26 -2.90 -1.18 -4.47
CA LEU A 26 -4.14 -0.73 -3.81
C LEU A 26 -4.99 -1.90 -3.30
N ARG A 27 -5.09 -2.97 -4.10
CA ARG A 27 -5.85 -4.17 -3.71
C ARG A 27 -5.22 -4.82 -2.47
N LYS A 28 -3.89 -4.98 -2.45
CA LYS A 28 -3.16 -5.50 -1.28
C LYS A 28 -3.30 -4.59 -0.07
N PHE A 29 -3.15 -3.28 -0.24
CA PHE A 29 -3.32 -2.32 0.85
C PHE A 29 -4.72 -2.39 1.47
N ARG A 30 -5.76 -2.47 0.62
CA ARG A 30 -7.15 -2.63 1.07
C ARG A 30 -7.36 -3.92 1.84
N THR A 31 -6.83 -5.04 1.36
CA THR A 31 -6.90 -6.32 2.06
C THR A 31 -6.20 -6.25 3.42
N LEU A 32 -4.98 -5.69 3.49
CA LEU A 32 -4.22 -5.54 4.74
C LEU A 32 -4.95 -4.66 5.76
N LYS A 33 -5.64 -3.61 5.31
CA LYS A 33 -6.41 -2.71 6.17
C LYS A 33 -7.87 -3.13 6.38
N GLY A 34 -8.34 -4.22 5.75
CA GLY A 34 -9.74 -4.63 5.81
C GLY A 34 -10.73 -3.64 5.17
N LEU A 35 -10.28 -2.81 4.23
CA LEU A 35 -11.09 -1.76 3.59
C LEU A 35 -11.87 -2.33 2.39
N ARG A 36 -13.19 -2.53 2.52
CA ARG A 36 -14.08 -2.97 1.41
C ARG A 36 -14.20 -1.92 0.29
N LYS A 37 -14.33 -0.65 0.68
CA LYS A 37 -14.28 0.52 -0.20
C LYS A 37 -13.42 1.55 0.49
N GLY A 38 -12.63 2.29 -0.28
CA GLY A 38 -11.73 3.30 0.26
C GLY A 38 -11.47 4.39 -0.75
N PRO A 39 -11.19 5.63 -0.29
CA PRO A 39 -11.02 6.81 -1.14
C PRO A 39 -9.71 6.80 -1.96
N LEU A 40 -8.97 5.70 -1.90
CA LEU A 40 -7.73 5.52 -2.63
C LEU A 40 -7.99 5.01 -4.04
N THR A 41 -7.59 5.82 -5.01
CA THR A 41 -7.62 5.52 -6.44
C THR A 41 -6.20 5.34 -6.96
N ALA A 42 -6.05 4.70 -8.13
CA ALA A 42 -4.73 4.48 -8.75
C ALA A 42 -3.99 5.81 -8.98
N LYS A 43 -4.73 6.84 -9.43
CA LYS A 43 -4.21 8.21 -9.60
C LYS A 43 -3.68 8.79 -8.29
N ASN A 44 -4.35 8.54 -7.16
CA ASN A 44 -3.88 9.01 -5.86
C ASN A 44 -2.58 8.33 -5.44
N LEU A 45 -2.41 7.04 -5.74
CA LEU A 45 -1.16 6.32 -5.46
C LEU A 45 -0.02 6.84 -6.34
N GLN A 46 -0.24 7.04 -7.64
CA GLN A 46 0.75 7.64 -8.53
C GLN A 46 1.22 9.02 -8.04
N LEU A 47 0.30 9.88 -7.60
CA LEU A 47 0.66 11.17 -7.02
C LEU A 47 1.50 11.06 -5.73
N MET A 48 1.32 10.00 -4.93
CA MET A 48 2.17 9.77 -3.76
C MET A 48 3.58 9.31 -4.15
N VAL A 49 3.70 8.53 -5.22
CA VAL A 49 4.99 8.08 -5.76
C VAL A 49 5.73 9.25 -6.41
N ILE A 50 5.07 10.04 -7.25
CA ILE A 50 5.66 11.24 -7.87
C ILE A 50 6.20 12.18 -6.79
N LYS A 51 5.41 12.45 -5.74
CA LYS A 51 5.87 13.28 -4.62
C LYS A 51 7.03 12.66 -3.85
N PHE A 52 7.06 11.35 -3.72
CA PHE A 52 8.17 10.66 -3.08
C PHE A 52 9.46 10.80 -3.90
N GLU A 53 9.37 10.69 -5.22
CA GLU A 53 10.50 10.85 -6.14
C GLU A 53 10.96 12.32 -6.22
N GLU A 54 10.03 13.27 -6.23
CA GLU A 54 10.33 14.71 -6.28
C GLU A 54 10.87 15.28 -4.97
N LEU A 55 10.28 14.90 -3.82
CA LEU A 55 10.62 15.47 -2.50
C LEU A 55 11.60 14.59 -1.70
N GLY A 56 11.84 13.35 -2.14
CA GLY A 56 12.59 12.35 -1.38
C GLY A 56 11.94 11.92 -0.05
N SER A 57 10.72 12.38 0.24
CA SER A 57 10.08 12.19 1.55
C SER A 57 8.56 12.07 1.49
N LEU A 58 8.03 11.20 2.33
CA LEU A 58 6.58 10.97 2.51
C LEU A 58 5.95 11.87 3.59
N ASN A 59 6.79 12.64 4.31
CA ASN A 59 6.41 13.43 5.48
C ASN A 59 5.55 14.66 5.14
N GLU A 60 5.47 15.06 3.87
CA GLU A 60 4.82 16.32 3.55
C GLU A 60 3.29 16.23 3.69
N SER A 61 2.76 17.10 4.54
CA SER A 61 1.32 17.22 4.73
C SER A 61 0.70 17.84 3.47
N PHE A 62 -0.17 17.10 2.79
CA PHE A 62 -1.08 17.70 1.79
C PHE A 62 -1.91 18.78 2.52
N ARG A 63 -1.57 20.06 2.28
CA ARG A 63 -1.80 21.25 3.12
C ARG A 63 -3.12 21.35 3.91
N LYS A 64 -2.98 21.99 5.08
CA LYS A 64 -3.93 22.79 5.91
C LYS A 64 -5.41 22.38 5.92
N ARG A 65 -5.76 21.24 6.52
CA ARG A 65 -7.01 21.06 7.28
C ARG A 65 -6.74 20.06 8.39
N LYS A 66 -7.18 20.34 9.63
CA LYS A 66 -7.15 19.39 10.76
C LYS A 66 -7.67 18.04 10.25
N LYS A 67 -6.85 17.01 10.34
CA LYS A 67 -7.09 15.73 9.66
C LYS A 67 -7.11 14.61 10.69
N ILE A 68 -8.22 13.89 10.70
CA ILE A 68 -8.43 12.69 11.49
C ILE A 68 -7.62 11.58 10.82
N CYS A 69 -6.67 10.99 11.55
CA CYS A 69 -5.92 9.83 11.11
C CYS A 69 -6.77 8.58 11.35
N PHE A 70 -7.13 7.85 10.29
CA PHE A 70 -7.79 6.55 10.44
C PHE A 70 -6.70 5.48 10.60
N CYS A 71 -6.14 5.36 11.79
CA CYS A 71 -5.20 4.28 12.10
C CYS A 71 -6.01 3.03 12.45
N GLY A 72 -6.33 2.21 11.44
CA GLY A 72 -6.77 0.84 11.68
C GLY A 72 -5.56 0.01 12.07
N SER A 73 -5.42 -0.29 13.36
CA SER A 73 -4.45 -1.24 13.90
C SER A 73 -4.80 -2.64 13.38
N ASN A 74 -4.05 -3.17 12.41
CA ASN A 74 -4.03 -4.61 12.20
C ASN A 74 -2.59 -5.09 12.07
N ARG A 75 -2.25 -5.77 13.15
CA ARG A 75 -1.11 -6.59 13.53
C ARG A 75 -0.42 -7.33 12.38
N GLU A 76 0.90 -7.39 12.51
CA GLU A 76 1.82 -8.25 11.76
C GLU A 76 1.26 -9.64 11.44
N SER A 77 1.59 -10.12 10.24
CA SER A 77 1.64 -11.56 9.98
C SER A 77 2.80 -11.81 9.05
N SER A 78 3.96 -12.05 9.67
CA SER A 78 5.07 -12.76 9.07
C SER A 78 4.55 -14.14 8.63
N THR A 79 4.46 -14.38 7.33
CA THR A 79 4.41 -15.75 6.81
C THR A 79 5.49 -15.89 5.75
N SER A 80 6.65 -16.32 6.23
CA SER A 80 7.54 -17.23 5.52
C SER A 80 6.72 -18.31 4.81
N GLY A 81 6.92 -18.50 3.52
CA GLY A 81 6.23 -19.54 2.77
C GLY A 81 6.87 -19.71 1.41
N GLY A 82 7.86 -20.61 1.34
CA GLY A 82 8.54 -20.99 0.11
C GLY A 82 7.57 -21.47 -0.96
N ARG A 83 7.83 -21.06 -2.20
CA ARG A 83 7.14 -21.58 -3.38
C ARG A 83 7.69 -22.98 -3.67
N GLY A 84 7.13 -23.99 -3.00
CA GLY A 84 7.25 -25.39 -3.42
C GLY A 84 6.47 -25.59 -4.72
N GLN A 85 7.16 -26.06 -5.76
CA GLN A 85 6.57 -26.46 -7.03
C GLN A 85 5.68 -27.69 -6.81
N ILE A 86 4.42 -27.63 -7.27
CA ILE A 86 3.60 -28.83 -7.43
C ILE A 86 3.81 -29.32 -8.86
N ILE A 87 4.68 -30.31 -9.00
CA ILE A 87 4.87 -31.09 -10.22
C ILE A 87 3.78 -32.16 -10.20
N GLN A 88 2.95 -32.19 -11.25
CA GLN A 88 2.04 -33.30 -11.52
C GLN A 88 2.87 -34.55 -11.88
N ARG A 89 2.49 -35.73 -11.38
CA ARG A 89 2.77 -36.99 -12.10
C ARG A 89 1.77 -38.09 -11.73
N ALA A 90 1.20 -38.64 -12.80
CA ALA A 90 0.34 -39.82 -12.86
C ALA A 90 1.13 -41.12 -12.60
N GLY A 91 0.41 -42.15 -12.17
CA GLY A 91 0.89 -43.52 -11.96
C GLY A 91 -0.07 -44.27 -11.06
#